data_AF-A0A957ZMZ4-F1
#
_entry.id   AF-A0A957ZMZ4-F1
#
_cell.length_a   1.000
_cell.length_b   1.000
_cell.length_c   1.000
_cell.angle_alpha   90.00
_cell.angle_beta   90.00
_cell.angle_gamma   90.00
#
_symmetry.space_group_name_H-M   'P 1'
#
loop_
_entity.id
_entity.type
_entity.pdbx_description
1 polymer ?
#
loop_
_entity_poly.entity_id
_entity_poly.type
_entity_poly.pdbx_seq_one_letter_code
_entity_poly.pdbx_strand_id
1 'polypeptide(L)'
;MPKSGWLFYAFLSAFFAALTTILAKLGVQGVSSNVATAIRTVVILFLAWGWIFATGEVNQVSAIPQKTLIFLLLSGVATGLSWLFYFRALQEGQTALVAAIDKSSLLLVVVLSALIL
;
A
#
# COMPACT_ATOMS: atom_id res chain seq x y z
N MET A 1 6.96 25.72 -2.90
CA MET A 1 5.49 25.79 -3.02
C MET A 1 5.00 24.51 -3.68
N PRO A 2 4.00 23.81 -3.11
CA PRO A 2 3.50 22.56 -3.69
C PRO A 2 2.83 22.83 -5.05
N LYS A 3 3.12 22.00 -6.07
CA LYS A 3 2.60 22.13 -7.44
C LYS A 3 1.06 22.04 -7.46
N SER A 4 0.38 22.89 -8.22
CA SER A 4 -1.09 23.11 -8.26
C SER A 4 -2.01 21.90 -8.58
N GLY A 5 -1.49 20.66 -8.67
CA GLY A 5 -2.28 19.44 -8.90
C GLY A 5 -2.27 18.41 -7.76
N TRP A 6 -1.48 18.60 -6.71
CA TRP A 6 -1.31 17.57 -5.66
C TRP A 6 -2.60 17.25 -4.91
N LEU A 7 -3.46 18.26 -4.69
CA LEU A 7 -4.76 18.09 -4.03
C LEU A 7 -5.67 17.17 -4.83
N PHE A 8 -5.71 17.33 -6.15
CA PHE A 8 -6.53 16.48 -7.02
C PHE A 8 -6.11 15.01 -6.92
N TYR A 9 -4.80 14.73 -7.01
CA TYR A 9 -4.27 13.38 -6.83
C TYR A 9 -4.50 12.83 -5.42
N ALA A 10 -4.44 13.68 -4.38
CA ALA A 10 -4.73 13.28 -3.01
C ALA A 10 -6.20 12.90 -2.79
N PHE A 11 -7.15 13.68 -3.33
CA PHE A 11 -8.58 13.34 -3.29
C PHE A 11 -8.87 12.04 -4.04
N LEU A 12 -8.28 11.88 -5.23
CA LEU A 12 -8.43 10.66 -6.02
C LEU A 12 -7.87 9.44 -5.27
N SER A 13 -6.69 9.58 -4.66
CA SER A 13 -6.09 8.54 -3.80
C SER A 13 -6.98 8.19 -2.61
N ALA A 14 -7.55 9.20 -1.92
CA ALA A 14 -8.47 8.98 -0.81
C ALA A 14 -9.73 8.21 -1.23
N PHE A 15 -10.29 8.53 -2.40
CA PHE A 15 -11.43 7.80 -2.97
C PHE A 15 -11.09 6.32 -3.24
N PHE A 16 -9.98 6.04 -3.93
CA PHE A 16 -9.54 4.67 -4.19
C PHE A 16 -9.18 3.91 -2.90
N ALA A 17 -8.61 4.58 -1.90
CA ALA A 17 -8.33 4.00 -0.60
C ALA A 17 -9.61 3.58 0.12
N ALA A 18 -10.66 4.41 0.10
CA ALA A 18 -11.95 4.07 0.66
C ALA A 18 -12.59 2.87 -0.06
N LEU A 19 -12.58 2.88 -1.40
CA LEU A 19 -13.10 1.76 -2.21
C LEU A 19 -12.34 0.46 -1.91
N THR A 20 -11.02 0.54 -1.82
CA THR A 20 -10.14 -0.58 -1.46
C THR A 20 -10.52 -1.20 -0.13
N THR A 21 -10.78 -0.38 0.91
CA THR A 21 -11.18 -0.88 2.23
C THR A 21 -12.51 -1.63 2.19
N ILE A 22 -13.50 -1.09 1.47
CA ILE A 22 -14.83 -1.73 1.33
C ILE A 22 -14.71 -3.05 0.56
N LEU A 23 -14.04 -3.04 -0.61
CA LEU A 23 -13.84 -4.23 -1.43
C LEU A 23 -13.02 -5.30 -0.72
N ALA A 24 -11.97 -4.91 0.01
CA ALA A 24 -11.18 -5.85 0.78
C ALA A 24 -12.00 -6.52 1.90
N LYS A 25 -12.83 -5.75 2.61
CA LYS A 25 -13.74 -6.31 3.63
C LYS A 25 -14.71 -7.32 3.01
N LEU A 26 -15.26 -7.03 1.84
CA LEU A 26 -16.15 -7.95 1.13
C LEU A 26 -15.40 -9.19 0.61
N GLY A 27 -14.19 -9.00 0.05
CA GLY A 27 -13.38 -10.08 -0.52
C GLY A 27 -12.77 -11.04 0.49
N VAL A 28 -12.61 -10.64 1.75
CA VAL A 28 -12.16 -11.53 2.85
C VAL A 28 -13.31 -12.27 3.54
N GLN A 29 -14.57 -12.03 3.17
CA GLN A 29 -15.71 -12.77 3.71
C GLN A 29 -15.80 -14.13 3.02
N GLY A 30 -15.63 -15.20 3.80
CA GLY A 30 -15.77 -16.58 3.31
C GLY A 30 -14.49 -17.24 2.77
N VAL A 31 -13.36 -16.53 2.74
CA VAL A 31 -12.03 -17.07 2.39
C VAL A 31 -10.96 -16.59 3.37
N SER A 32 -9.85 -17.30 3.47
CA SER A 32 -8.75 -16.86 4.34
C SER A 32 -8.19 -15.50 3.87
N SER A 33 -7.92 -14.59 4.82
CA SER A 33 -7.35 -13.26 4.54
C SER A 33 -6.02 -13.35 3.79
N ASN A 34 -5.22 -14.37 4.08
CA ASN A 34 -3.96 -14.63 3.41
C ASN A 34 -4.15 -14.91 1.92
N VAL A 35 -5.15 -15.73 1.54
CA VAL A 35 -5.45 -16.04 0.14
C VAL A 35 -5.96 -14.79 -0.58
N ALA A 36 -6.88 -14.03 0.04
CA ALA A 36 -7.36 -12.77 -0.54
C ALA A 36 -6.23 -11.75 -0.75
N THR A 37 -5.31 -11.66 0.21
CA THR A 37 -4.12 -10.78 0.11
C THR A 37 -3.19 -11.23 -1.02
N ALA A 38 -2.94 -12.53 -1.16
CA ALA A 38 -2.11 -13.09 -2.24
C ALA A 38 -2.71 -12.83 -3.63
N ILE A 39 -4.02 -12.98 -3.80
CA ILE A 39 -4.68 -12.66 -5.08
C ILE A 39 -4.53 -11.16 -5.38
N ARG A 40 -4.75 -10.30 -4.37
CA ARG A 40 -4.61 -8.85 -4.52
C ARG A 40 -3.19 -8.44 -4.91
N THR A 41 -2.16 -9.04 -4.33
CA THR A 41 -0.76 -8.70 -4.65
C THR A 41 -0.42 -9.05 -6.09
N VAL A 42 -0.93 -10.18 -6.60
CA VAL A 42 -0.75 -10.58 -8.01
C VAL A 42 -1.39 -9.56 -8.96
N VAL A 43 -2.62 -9.12 -8.68
CA VAL A 43 -3.28 -8.08 -9.49
C VAL A 43 -2.49 -6.77 -9.48
N ILE A 44 -2.03 -6.33 -8.30
CA ILE A 44 -1.21 -5.12 -8.17
C ILE A 44 0.12 -5.25 -8.93
N LEU A 45 0.76 -6.42 -8.87
CA LEU A 45 2.00 -6.70 -9.59
C LEU A 45 1.82 -6.49 -11.10
N PHE A 46 0.78 -7.09 -11.69
CA PHE A 46 0.50 -6.92 -13.13
C PHE A 46 0.20 -5.47 -13.50
N LEU A 47 -0.56 -4.73 -12.68
CA LEU A 47 -0.84 -3.32 -12.92
C LEU A 47 0.45 -2.46 -12.85
N ALA A 48 1.30 -2.69 -11.85
CA ALA A 48 2.53 -1.94 -11.67
C ALA A 48 3.52 -2.18 -12.81
N TRP A 49 3.75 -3.45 -13.20
CA TRP A 49 4.63 -3.78 -14.32
C TRP A 49 4.03 -3.33 -15.66
N GLY A 50 2.72 -3.50 -15.85
CA GLY A 50 2.01 -3.01 -17.03
C GLY A 50 2.18 -1.50 -17.24
N TRP A 51 2.18 -0.73 -16.14
CA TRP A 51 2.46 0.70 -16.19
C TRP A 51 3.90 0.99 -16.65
N ILE A 52 4.90 0.32 -16.08
CA ILE A 52 6.32 0.48 -16.47
C ILE A 52 6.55 0.14 -17.95
N PHE A 53 5.89 -0.91 -18.46
CA PHE A 53 5.94 -1.26 -19.88
C PHE A 53 5.26 -0.19 -20.75
N ALA A 54 4.12 0.35 -20.32
CA ALA A 54 3.40 1.39 -21.04
C ALA A 54 4.16 2.73 -21.08
N THR A 55 4.89 3.07 -20.01
CA THR A 55 5.73 4.30 -19.95
C THR A 55 7.11 4.13 -20.57
N GLY A 56 7.52 2.90 -20.91
CA GLY A 56 8.82 2.60 -21.50
C GLY A 56 9.99 2.72 -20.51
N GLU A 57 9.72 2.74 -19.21
CA GLU A 57 10.72 2.98 -18.15
C GLU A 57 11.50 1.71 -17.75
N VAL A 58 11.36 0.62 -18.51
CA VAL A 58 11.99 -0.69 -18.24
C VAL A 58 13.51 -0.58 -18.03
N ASN A 59 14.19 0.27 -18.82
CA ASN A 59 15.63 0.47 -18.72
C ASN A 59 16.08 1.13 -17.40
N GLN A 60 15.18 1.85 -16.72
CA GLN A 60 15.50 2.47 -15.42
C GLN A 60 15.58 1.43 -14.30
N VAL A 61 14.90 0.28 -14.44
CA VAL A 61 14.92 -0.80 -13.46
C VAL A 61 16.33 -1.36 -13.29
N SER A 62 17.08 -1.48 -14.39
CA SER A 62 18.46 -1.97 -14.38
C SER A 62 19.48 -0.96 -13.85
N ALA A 63 19.10 0.33 -13.78
CA ALA A 63 19.95 1.42 -13.29
C ALA A 63 19.80 1.69 -11.78
N ILE A 64 18.96 0.93 -11.07
CA ILE A 64 18.69 1.15 -9.65
C ILE A 64 19.94 0.82 -8.81
N PRO A 65 20.44 1.76 -7.97
CA PRO A 65 21.55 1.50 -7.07
C PRO A 65 21.23 0.39 -6.04
N GLN A 66 22.21 -0.45 -5.70
CA GLN A 66 22.03 -1.56 -4.77
C GLN A 66 21.49 -1.13 -3.39
N LYS A 67 21.94 0.02 -2.87
CA LYS A 67 21.41 0.58 -1.62
C LYS A 67 19.92 0.88 -1.72
N THR A 68 19.48 1.52 -2.81
CA THR A 68 18.07 1.82 -3.08
C THR A 68 17.26 0.54 -3.20
N LEU A 69 17.80 -0.50 -3.84
CA LEU A 69 17.16 -1.80 -3.96
C LEU A 69 16.90 -2.43 -2.58
N ILE A 70 17.88 -2.40 -1.67
CA ILE A 70 17.73 -2.95 -0.30
C ILE A 70 16.61 -2.22 0.45
N PHE A 71 16.59 -0.88 0.41
CA PHE A 71 15.50 -0.11 1.04
C PHE A 71 14.13 -0.41 0.43
N LEU A 72 14.06 -0.59 -0.90
CA LEU A 72 12.83 -0.92 -1.60
C LEU A 72 12.32 -2.32 -1.21
N LEU A 73 13.23 -3.31 -1.09
CA LEU A 73 12.90 -4.65 -0.64
C LEU A 73 12.43 -4.65 0.82
N LEU A 74 13.14 -3.96 1.72
CA LEU A 74 12.75 -3.82 3.13
C LEU A 74 11.39 -3.14 3.27
N SER A 75 11.15 -2.08 2.48
CA SER A 75 9.86 -1.41 2.41
C SER A 75 8.75 -2.37 1.93
N GLY A 76 9.01 -3.15 0.88
CA GLY A 76 8.07 -4.16 0.38
C GLY A 76 7.73 -5.23 1.43
N VAL A 77 8.72 -5.73 2.17
CA VAL A 77 8.51 -6.66 3.29
C VAL A 77 7.65 -6.01 4.38
N ALA A 78 7.96 -4.78 4.77
CA ALA A 78 7.19 -4.05 5.77
C ALA A 78 5.72 -3.83 5.33
N THR A 79 5.48 -3.48 4.06
CA THR A 79 4.13 -3.34 3.49
C THR A 79 3.39 -4.68 3.50
N GLY A 80 4.05 -5.76 3.08
CA GLY A 80 3.45 -7.10 3.07
C GLY A 80 3.05 -7.57 4.48
N LEU A 81 3.94 -7.40 5.46
CA LEU A 81 3.64 -7.72 6.86
C LEU A 81 2.50 -6.87 7.41
N SER A 82 2.50 -5.55 7.14
CA SER A 82 1.42 -4.64 7.54
C SER A 82 0.07 -5.12 7.02
N TRP A 83 -0.03 -5.54 5.76
CA TRP A 83 -1.27 -6.07 5.19
C TRP A 83 -1.75 -7.35 5.87
N LEU A 84 -0.85 -8.30 6.16
CA LEU A 84 -1.22 -9.53 6.87
C LEU A 84 -1.87 -9.23 8.22
N PHE A 85 -1.29 -8.33 9.01
CA PHE A 85 -1.86 -7.92 10.30
C PHE A 85 -3.15 -7.10 10.13
N TYR A 86 -3.20 -6.18 9.16
CA TYR A 86 -4.37 -5.33 8.91
C TYR A 86 -5.59 -6.15 8.47
N PHE A 87 -5.42 -7.09 7.53
CA PHE A 87 -6.54 -7.93 7.07
C PHE A 87 -6.99 -8.91 8.14
N ARG A 88 -6.06 -9.41 8.98
CA ARG A 88 -6.43 -10.20 10.14
C ARG A 88 -7.30 -9.38 11.11
N ALA A 89 -6.89 -8.15 11.41
CA ALA A 89 -7.67 -7.24 12.25
C ALA A 89 -9.04 -6.89 11.63
N LEU A 90 -9.13 -6.74 10.30
CA LEU A 90 -10.40 -6.50 9.61
C LEU A 90 -11.36 -7.70 9.67
N GLN A 91 -10.85 -8.93 9.74
CA GLN A 91 -11.69 -10.12 9.90
C GLN A 91 -12.27 -10.25 11.30
N GLU A 92 -11.51 -9.85 12.32
CA GLU A 92 -11.89 -10.01 13.74
C GLU A 92 -12.60 -8.78 14.32
N GLY A 93 -12.37 -7.58 13.76
CA GLY A 93 -12.79 -6.30 14.33
C GLY A 93 -13.77 -5.49 13.48
N GLN A 94 -14.31 -4.41 14.08
CA GLN A 94 -15.17 -3.47 13.37
C GLN A 94 -14.33 -2.61 12.41
N THR A 95 -14.70 -2.60 11.12
CA THR A 95 -13.96 -1.92 10.04
C THR A 95 -13.65 -0.45 10.32
N ALA A 96 -14.59 0.28 10.93
CA ALA A 96 -14.40 1.69 11.27
C ALA A 96 -13.28 1.88 12.31
N LEU A 97 -13.23 1.03 13.34
CA LEU A 97 -12.20 1.08 14.38
C LEU A 97 -10.83 0.66 13.85
N VAL A 98 -10.78 -0.44 13.08
CA VAL A 98 -9.53 -0.92 12.46
C VAL A 98 -8.96 0.13 11.50
N ALA A 99 -9.81 0.77 10.70
CA ALA A 99 -9.39 1.86 9.82
C ALA A 99 -8.93 3.10 10.62
N ALA A 100 -9.58 3.45 11.72
CA ALA A 100 -9.15 4.56 12.56
C ALA A 100 -7.76 4.31 13.20
N ILE A 101 -7.52 3.09 13.69
CA ILE A 101 -6.22 2.68 14.22
C ILE A 101 -5.15 2.70 13.13
N ASP A 102 -5.46 2.20 11.93
CA ASP A 102 -4.53 2.28 10.78
C ASP A 102 -4.16 3.72 10.45
N LYS A 103 -5.11 4.66 10.51
CA LYS A 103 -4.84 6.09 10.31
C LYS A 103 -3.93 6.70 11.38
N SER A 104 -3.84 6.12 12.58
CA SER A 104 -2.89 6.55 13.61
C SER A 104 -1.43 6.28 13.21
N SER A 105 -1.17 5.41 12.24
CA SER A 105 0.18 5.18 11.68
C SER A 105 0.82 6.45 11.14
N LEU A 106 0.03 7.47 10.77
CA LEU A 106 0.54 8.80 10.44
C LEU A 106 1.40 9.41 11.56
N LEU A 107 1.03 9.21 12.83
CA LEU A 107 1.84 9.67 13.97
C LEU A 107 3.18 8.93 14.03
N LEU A 108 3.17 7.61 13.80
CA LEU A 108 4.40 6.81 13.75
C LEU A 108 5.28 7.24 12.57
N VAL A 109 4.71 7.56 11.42
CA VAL A 109 5.45 8.09 10.27
C VAL A 109 6.12 9.42 10.62
N VAL A 110 5.44 10.34 11.32
CA VAL A 110 6.04 11.62 11.74
C VAL A 110 7.21 11.38 12.68
N VAL A 111 7.05 10.51 13.68
CA VAL A 111 8.12 10.19 14.65
C VAL A 111 9.30 9.50 13.96
N LEU A 112 9.03 8.48 13.12
CA LEU A 112 10.08 7.76 12.41
C LEU A 112 10.79 8.66 11.39
N SER A 113 10.06 9.54 10.72
CA SER A 113 10.67 10.53 9.83
C SER A 113 11.61 11.46 10.61
N ALA A 114 11.21 11.95 11.78
CA ALA A 114 12.09 12.79 12.61
C ALA A 114 13.34 12.06 13.15
N LEU A 115 13.32 10.73 13.24
CA LEU A 115 14.46 9.93 13.73
C LEU A 115 15.39 9.44 12.61
N ILE A 116 14.86 9.22 11.40
CA ILE A 116 15.57 8.54 10.30
C ILE A 116 15.93 9.50 9.15
N LEU A 117 15.09 10.52 8.89
CA LEU A 117 15.24 11.52 7.82
C LEU A 117 15.73 12.85 8.39
#